data_AF-A0A0F9KF91-F1
#
_entry.id   AF-A0A0F9KF91-F1
#
_cell.length_a   1.000
_cell.length_b   1.000
_cell.length_c   1.000
_cell.angle_alpha   90.00
_cell.angle_beta   90.00
_cell.angle_gamma   90.00
#
_symmetry.space_group_name_H-M   'P 1'
#
loop_
_entity.id
_entity.type
_entity.pdbx_description
1 polymer ?
#
loop_
_entity_poly.entity_id
_entity_poly.type
_entity_poly.pdbx_seq_one_letter_code
_entity_poly.pdbx_strand_id
1 'polypeptide(L)'
;KTSETSSLNRVPQIILLYWIIKIASTTLGETGADMFSMTFNLGYGLTIALFMGIFLIFLIIKLSMKRYDPLMYWLVFTATAILGTAISDFIDRSLGLGYAFGSIALFSLLLVVLAVWYQHEKSINVEYIKTLPAELYYWLAFLVANTLGTAAGDFLADSLEIGFLNSALIIAGLLIACSILYFYTKVSSLLLFWFAFVLTRPFGATFGDLLTKSPEHGGVGLGTISASAFFGVILIVGLIGEIKAERSKDANKLAF
;
A
#
# COMPACT_ATOMS: atom_id res chain seq x y z
N LYS A 1 -19.87 6.49 16.86
CA LYS A 1 -20.14 7.86 17.35
C LYS A 1 -19.11 8.17 18.43
N THR A 2 -18.03 8.86 18.07
CA THR A 2 -17.00 9.42 18.98
C THR A 2 -16.34 10.56 18.20
N SER A 3 -16.95 11.73 18.31
CA SER A 3 -16.52 12.98 17.69
C SER A 3 -15.53 13.71 18.60
N GLU A 4 -14.39 13.09 18.94
CA GLU A 4 -13.39 13.75 19.79
C GLU A 4 -11.96 13.58 19.25
N THR A 5 -11.35 14.72 18.93
CA THR A 5 -9.93 14.98 18.54
C THR A 5 -9.49 14.80 17.07
N SER A 6 -10.33 15.17 16.10
CA SER A 6 -9.95 15.18 14.66
C SER A 6 -8.91 16.24 14.23
N SER A 7 -8.52 17.21 15.07
CA SER A 7 -7.70 18.36 14.61
C SER A 7 -6.18 18.11 14.54
N LEU A 8 -5.70 16.99 15.09
CA LEU A 8 -4.27 16.64 15.21
C LEU A 8 -3.91 15.31 14.54
N ASN A 9 -4.87 14.62 13.95
CA ASN A 9 -4.58 13.34 13.30
C ASN A 9 -3.81 13.56 11.99
N ARG A 10 -2.87 12.66 11.69
CA ARG A 10 -1.95 12.77 10.54
C ARG A 10 -2.26 11.77 9.41
N VAL A 11 -3.36 11.03 9.51
CA VAL A 11 -3.79 9.96 8.58
C VAL A 11 -5.22 10.19 8.05
N PRO A 12 -5.57 9.64 6.86
CA PRO A 12 -6.89 9.77 6.25
C PRO A 12 -8.03 9.18 7.08
N GLN A 13 -9.25 9.61 6.75
CA GLN A 13 -10.45 8.90 7.18
C GLN A 13 -10.68 7.66 6.33
N ILE A 14 -11.03 6.55 6.98
CA ILE A 14 -11.26 5.26 6.34
C ILE A 14 -12.70 5.21 5.81
N ILE A 15 -12.91 5.80 4.63
CA ILE A 15 -14.17 5.75 3.88
C ILE A 15 -13.98 4.98 2.57
N LEU A 16 -15.04 4.78 1.77
CA LEU A 16 -14.93 4.08 0.49
C LEU A 16 -13.83 4.67 -0.43
N LEU A 17 -13.72 6.01 -0.47
CA LEU A 17 -12.71 6.69 -1.25
C LEU A 17 -11.27 6.31 -0.84
N TYR A 18 -11.02 6.11 0.46
CA TYR A 18 -9.73 5.65 0.95
C TYR A 18 -9.34 4.29 0.35
N TRP A 19 -10.29 3.35 0.29
CA TRP A 19 -10.02 2.03 -0.29
C TRP A 19 -9.78 2.08 -1.80
N ILE A 20 -10.50 2.95 -2.52
CA ILE A 20 -10.29 3.16 -3.96
C ILE A 20 -8.87 3.70 -4.21
N ILE A 21 -8.48 4.78 -3.53
CA ILE A 21 -7.14 5.37 -3.70
C ILE A 21 -6.07 4.37 -3.25
N LYS A 22 -6.30 3.63 -2.17
CA LYS A 22 -5.38 2.61 -1.68
C LYS A 22 -5.14 1.53 -2.71
N ILE A 23 -6.20 0.92 -3.23
CA ILE A 23 -6.09 -0.15 -4.25
C ILE A 23 -5.36 0.39 -5.48
N ALA A 24 -5.76 1.56 -5.98
CA ALA A 24 -5.10 2.19 -7.12
C ALA A 24 -3.61 2.45 -6.86
N SER A 25 -3.26 2.95 -5.67
CA SER A 25 -1.88 3.19 -5.28
C SER A 25 -1.07 1.91 -5.13
N THR A 26 -1.64 0.85 -4.55
CA THR A 26 -0.94 -0.44 -4.41
C THR A 26 -0.74 -1.12 -5.76
N THR A 27 -1.70 -1.02 -6.68
CA THR A 27 -1.55 -1.56 -8.04
C THR A 27 -0.57 -0.73 -8.85
N LEU A 28 -0.62 0.60 -8.76
CA LEU A 28 0.38 1.49 -9.32
C LEU A 28 1.78 1.21 -8.75
N GLY A 29 1.86 0.80 -7.48
CA GLY A 29 3.09 0.33 -6.86
C GLY A 29 3.75 -0.78 -7.65
N GLU A 30 2.97 -1.80 -7.99
CA GLU A 30 3.43 -2.94 -8.79
C GLU A 30 3.81 -2.53 -10.21
N THR A 31 2.84 -1.98 -10.94
CA THR A 31 3.03 -1.65 -12.35
C THR A 31 4.09 -0.59 -12.55
N GLY A 32 4.23 0.34 -11.60
CA GLY A 32 5.24 1.38 -11.60
C GLY A 32 6.64 0.82 -11.33
N ALA A 33 6.79 -0.07 -10.35
CA ALA A 33 8.10 -0.70 -10.08
C ALA A 33 8.57 -1.50 -11.30
N ASP A 34 7.69 -2.28 -11.92
CA ASP A 34 7.96 -3.01 -13.17
C ASP A 34 8.24 -2.08 -14.36
N MET A 35 7.53 -0.96 -14.46
CA MET A 35 7.77 0.04 -15.50
C MET A 35 9.21 0.56 -15.42
N PHE A 36 9.66 0.95 -14.24
CA PHE A 36 11.01 1.49 -14.07
C PHE A 36 12.09 0.41 -14.13
N SER A 37 11.89 -0.73 -13.48
CA SER A 37 12.89 -1.78 -13.40
C SER A 37 13.03 -2.57 -14.71
N MET A 38 11.91 -2.99 -15.31
CA MET A 38 11.87 -3.88 -16.48
C MET A 38 11.68 -3.10 -17.79
N THR A 39 10.68 -2.22 -17.87
CA THR A 39 10.33 -1.56 -19.15
C THR A 39 11.30 -0.45 -19.54
N PHE A 40 11.72 0.37 -18.59
CA PHE A 40 12.80 1.35 -18.78
C PHE A 40 14.19 0.75 -18.57
N ASN A 41 14.26 -0.55 -18.23
CA ASN A 41 15.50 -1.30 -18.09
C ASN A 41 16.52 -0.67 -17.13
N LEU A 42 16.04 -0.03 -16.04
CA LEU A 42 16.91 0.50 -14.99
C LEU A 42 17.48 -0.61 -14.11
N GLY A 43 16.79 -1.76 -14.07
CA GLY A 43 17.06 -2.85 -13.14
C GLY A 43 16.64 -2.51 -11.71
N TYR A 44 16.39 -3.55 -10.90
CA TYR A 44 15.85 -3.40 -9.55
C TYR A 44 16.72 -2.55 -8.63
N GLY A 45 18.05 -2.69 -8.68
CA GLY A 45 18.96 -1.93 -7.81
C GLY A 45 18.85 -0.41 -8.00
N LEU A 46 18.84 0.06 -9.26
CA LEU A 46 18.71 1.49 -9.56
C LEU A 46 17.29 1.99 -9.28
N THR A 47 16.27 1.18 -9.57
CA THR A 47 14.87 1.50 -9.23
C THR A 47 14.69 1.66 -7.71
N ILE A 48 15.29 0.78 -6.89
CA ILE A 48 15.29 0.90 -5.43
C ILE A 48 15.97 2.21 -5.01
N ALA A 49 17.16 2.50 -5.52
CA ALA A 49 17.88 3.73 -5.16
C ALA A 49 17.07 5.00 -5.49
N LEU A 50 16.45 5.03 -6.67
CA LEU A 50 15.60 6.13 -7.13
C LEU A 50 14.38 6.32 -6.20
N PHE A 51 13.60 5.25 -6.00
CA PHE A 51 12.37 5.34 -5.22
C PHE A 51 12.62 5.45 -3.72
N MET A 52 13.76 4.99 -3.21
CA MET A 52 14.22 5.29 -1.85
C MET A 52 14.46 6.79 -1.68
N GLY A 53 15.16 7.43 -2.64
CA GLY A 53 15.36 8.88 -2.63
C GLY A 53 14.04 9.66 -2.65
N ILE A 54 13.12 9.29 -3.55
CA ILE A 54 11.78 9.90 -3.66
C ILE A 54 10.99 9.71 -2.36
N PHE A 55 10.96 8.48 -1.83
CA PHE A 55 10.30 8.15 -0.58
C PHE A 55 10.84 8.99 0.58
N LEU A 56 12.15 9.08 0.75
CA LEU A 56 12.76 9.85 1.84
C LEU A 56 12.45 11.34 1.72
N ILE A 57 12.48 11.91 0.50
CA ILE A 57 12.11 13.32 0.27
C ILE A 57 10.66 13.57 0.69
N PHE A 58 9.72 12.77 0.18
CA PHE A 58 8.31 12.91 0.53
C PHE A 58 8.06 12.65 2.02
N LEU A 59 8.73 11.68 2.61
CA LEU A 59 8.63 11.38 4.03
C LEU A 59 9.09 12.57 4.87
N ILE A 60 10.25 13.15 4.59
CA ILE A 60 10.75 14.34 5.32
C ILE A 60 9.75 15.50 5.24
N ILE A 61 9.20 15.77 4.04
CA ILE A 61 8.16 16.78 3.85
C ILE A 61 6.93 16.43 4.70
N LYS A 62 6.46 15.18 4.64
CA LYS A 62 5.28 14.71 5.38
C LYS A 62 5.46 14.81 6.90
N LEU A 63 6.64 14.46 7.42
CA LEU A 63 6.95 14.53 8.85
C LEU A 63 7.00 15.97 9.37
N SER A 64 7.33 16.94 8.51
CA SER A 64 7.30 18.37 8.83
C SER A 64 5.87 18.93 8.96
N MET A 65 4.87 18.23 8.42
CA MET A 65 3.48 18.66 8.46
C MET A 65 2.82 18.33 9.80
N LYS A 66 2.18 19.34 10.39
CA LYS A 66 1.51 19.22 11.71
C LYS A 66 0.10 18.62 11.64
N ARG A 67 -0.50 18.58 10.45
CA ARG A 67 -1.85 18.07 10.19
C ARG A 67 -1.80 17.08 9.04
N TYR A 68 -2.87 16.30 8.91
CA TYR A 68 -3.09 15.48 7.73
C TYR A 68 -3.09 16.34 6.46
N ASP A 69 -2.26 15.95 5.49
CA ASP A 69 -2.25 16.49 4.14
C ASP A 69 -2.46 15.31 3.17
N PRO A 70 -3.59 15.26 2.44
CA PRO A 70 -3.91 14.13 1.58
C PRO A 70 -2.86 13.89 0.49
N LEU A 71 -2.33 14.96 -0.10
CA LEU A 71 -1.36 14.85 -1.19
C LEU A 71 -0.07 14.19 -0.70
N MET A 72 0.54 14.72 0.36
CA MET A 72 1.79 14.16 0.89
C MET A 72 1.60 12.77 1.45
N TYR A 73 0.46 12.47 2.08
CA TYR A 73 0.17 11.11 2.55
C TYR A 73 0.17 10.10 1.40
N TRP A 74 -0.58 10.37 0.32
CA TRP A 74 -0.67 9.44 -0.80
C TRP A 74 0.59 9.39 -1.66
N LEU A 75 1.37 10.48 -1.71
CA LEU A 75 2.69 10.47 -2.35
C LEU A 75 3.67 9.56 -1.60
N VAL A 76 3.76 9.70 -0.27
CA VAL A 76 4.60 8.80 0.55
C VAL A 76 4.10 7.36 0.42
N PHE A 77 2.78 7.14 0.53
CA PHE A 77 2.19 5.81 0.41
C PHE A 77 2.50 5.16 -0.95
N THR A 78 2.29 5.88 -2.06
CA THR A 78 2.58 5.36 -3.40
C THR A 78 4.07 5.11 -3.59
N ALA A 79 4.94 6.00 -3.11
CA ALA A 79 6.38 5.81 -3.16
C ALA A 79 6.80 4.54 -2.39
N THR A 80 6.22 4.29 -1.20
CA THR A 80 6.48 3.04 -0.46
C THR A 80 5.97 1.80 -1.19
N ALA A 81 4.87 1.90 -1.94
CA ALA A 81 4.34 0.79 -2.71
C ALA A 81 5.26 0.44 -3.89
N ILE A 82 5.75 1.44 -4.63
CA ILE A 82 6.71 1.22 -5.74
C ILE A 82 8.04 0.69 -5.20
N LEU A 83 8.57 1.34 -4.16
CA LEU A 83 9.81 0.91 -3.51
C LEU A 83 9.67 -0.51 -2.94
N GLY A 84 8.53 -0.81 -2.32
CA GLY A 84 8.25 -2.11 -1.74
C GLY A 84 8.27 -3.23 -2.77
N THR A 85 7.60 -3.05 -3.92
CA THR A 85 7.67 -4.02 -5.04
C THR A 85 9.12 -4.21 -5.51
N ALA A 86 9.83 -3.11 -5.78
CA ALA A 86 11.20 -3.19 -6.28
C ALA A 86 12.15 -3.92 -5.32
N ILE A 87 11.99 -3.71 -4.00
CA ILE A 87 12.75 -4.44 -2.97
C ILE A 87 12.37 -5.92 -2.96
N SER A 88 11.07 -6.25 -3.05
CA SER A 88 10.60 -7.64 -3.05
C SER A 88 11.23 -8.41 -4.21
N ASP A 89 11.04 -7.91 -5.43
CA ASP A 89 11.58 -8.52 -6.63
C ASP A 89 13.11 -8.60 -6.61
N PHE A 90 13.79 -7.61 -6.03
CA PHE A 90 15.24 -7.70 -5.88
C PHE A 90 15.66 -8.85 -4.97
N ILE A 91 15.00 -9.00 -3.81
CA ILE A 91 15.27 -10.09 -2.88
C ILE A 91 14.95 -11.45 -3.53
N ASP A 92 13.79 -11.55 -4.15
CA ASP A 92 13.25 -12.83 -4.60
C ASP A 92 13.88 -13.26 -5.94
N ARG A 93 13.98 -12.34 -6.91
CA ARG A 93 14.46 -12.63 -8.28
C ARG A 93 15.97 -12.39 -8.45
N SER A 94 16.51 -11.29 -7.89
CA SER A 94 17.93 -10.92 -8.11
C SER A 94 18.90 -11.56 -7.11
N LEU A 95 18.53 -11.61 -5.82
CA LEU A 95 19.31 -12.30 -4.79
C LEU A 95 19.03 -13.81 -4.76
N GLY A 96 17.97 -14.25 -5.46
CA GLY A 96 17.62 -15.67 -5.62
C GLY A 96 17.07 -16.32 -4.35
N LEU A 97 16.55 -15.53 -3.41
CA LEU A 97 15.97 -16.06 -2.17
C LEU A 97 14.65 -16.81 -2.45
N GLY A 98 13.94 -16.40 -3.51
CA GLY A 98 12.62 -16.91 -3.87
C GLY A 98 11.50 -16.45 -2.93
N TYR A 99 10.30 -16.32 -3.49
CA TYR A 99 9.15 -15.71 -2.81
C TYR A 99 8.72 -16.37 -1.50
N ALA A 100 8.95 -17.67 -1.33
CA ALA A 100 8.63 -18.38 -0.09
C ALA A 100 9.49 -17.87 1.08
N PHE A 101 10.82 -17.93 0.93
CA PHE A 101 11.75 -17.49 1.96
C PHE A 101 11.76 -15.97 2.10
N GLY A 102 11.58 -15.22 1.00
CA GLY A 102 11.40 -13.77 1.01
C GLY A 102 10.19 -13.35 1.85
N SER A 103 9.04 -13.99 1.62
CA SER A 103 7.83 -13.75 2.41
C SER A 103 8.02 -14.07 3.89
N ILE A 104 8.67 -15.18 4.24
CA ILE A 104 8.95 -15.55 5.65
C ILE A 104 9.86 -14.52 6.31
N ALA A 105 10.93 -14.10 5.62
CA ALA A 105 11.87 -13.11 6.12
C ALA A 105 11.20 -11.75 6.34
N LEU A 106 10.41 -11.28 5.36
CA LEU A 106 9.69 -10.01 5.43
C LEU A 106 8.57 -10.03 6.48
N PHE A 107 7.88 -11.16 6.64
CA PHE A 107 6.91 -11.35 7.71
C PHE A 107 7.57 -11.28 9.09
N SER A 108 8.71 -11.96 9.26
CA SER A 108 9.49 -11.91 10.49
C SER A 108 9.97 -10.48 10.80
N LEU A 109 10.46 -9.76 9.78
CA LEU A 109 10.87 -8.36 9.90
C LEU A 109 9.70 -7.46 10.30
N LEU A 110 8.51 -7.66 9.70
CA LEU A 110 7.32 -6.91 10.05
C LEU A 110 6.94 -7.11 11.52
N LEU A 111 6.97 -8.34 12.02
CA LEU A 111 6.71 -8.63 13.44
C LEU A 111 7.71 -7.93 14.37
N VAL A 112 8.99 -7.90 13.99
CA VAL A 112 10.01 -7.17 14.76
C VAL A 112 9.72 -5.67 14.77
N VAL A 113 9.41 -5.07 13.62
CA VAL A 113 9.07 -3.63 13.53
C VAL A 113 7.86 -3.30 14.40
N LEU A 114 6.80 -4.11 14.34
CA LEU A 114 5.59 -3.92 15.15
C LEU A 114 5.87 -4.10 16.65
N ALA A 115 6.69 -5.08 17.03
CA ALA A 115 7.07 -5.31 18.42
C ALA A 115 7.89 -4.14 18.99
N VAL A 116 8.87 -3.63 18.23
CA VAL A 116 9.66 -2.47 18.63
C VAL A 116 8.78 -1.22 18.73
N TRP A 117 7.87 -1.00 17.77
CA TRP A 117 6.91 0.10 17.83
C TRP A 117 6.05 0.02 19.09
N TYR A 118 5.46 -1.14 19.38
CA TYR A 118 4.65 -1.32 20.59
C TYR A 118 5.47 -1.13 21.88
N GLN A 119 6.73 -1.56 21.92
CA GLN A 119 7.57 -1.36 23.09
C GLN A 119 7.81 0.13 23.40
N HIS A 120 7.99 0.96 22.36
CA HIS A 120 8.25 2.39 22.49
C HIS A 120 6.99 3.23 22.71
N GLU A 121 5.94 3.03 21.91
CA GLU A 121 4.73 3.88 21.94
C GLU A 121 3.58 3.26 22.77
N LYS A 122 3.70 2.01 23.21
CA LYS A 122 2.66 1.23 23.93
C LYS A 122 1.32 1.12 23.18
N SER A 123 1.31 1.44 21.89
CA SER A 123 0.16 1.43 21.00
C SER A 123 0.60 1.26 19.54
N ILE A 124 -0.11 0.43 18.79
CA ILE A 124 0.06 0.26 17.33
C ILE A 124 -1.18 0.82 16.60
N ASN A 125 -1.78 1.87 17.15
CA ASN A 125 -2.98 2.44 16.57
C ASN A 125 -2.65 3.24 15.30
N VAL A 126 -2.88 2.63 14.14
CA VAL A 126 -2.68 3.27 12.83
C VAL A 126 -3.69 4.37 12.51
N GLU A 127 -4.81 4.43 13.22
CA GLU A 127 -5.82 5.48 13.03
C GLU A 127 -5.46 6.76 13.78
N TYR A 128 -4.54 6.72 14.74
CA TYR A 128 -4.20 7.85 15.60
C TYR A 128 -2.70 8.00 15.78
N ILE A 129 -2.10 8.79 14.88
CA ILE A 129 -0.66 9.08 14.88
C ILE A 129 -0.45 10.56 15.14
N LYS A 130 0.16 10.87 16.30
CA LYS A 130 0.37 12.24 16.78
C LYS A 130 1.85 12.60 16.98
N THR A 131 2.70 11.61 17.23
CA THR A 131 4.13 11.79 17.57
C THR A 131 5.02 11.46 16.38
N LEU A 132 6.19 12.11 16.31
CA LEU A 132 7.18 11.85 15.27
C LEU A 132 7.69 10.39 15.28
N PRO A 133 8.03 9.78 16.44
CA PRO A 133 8.47 8.39 16.47
C PRO A 133 7.38 7.41 16.01
N ALA A 134 6.12 7.60 16.43
CA ALA A 134 5.01 6.76 15.94
C ALA A 134 4.83 6.87 14.42
N GLU A 135 4.98 8.06 13.84
CA GLU A 135 4.88 8.24 12.39
C GLU A 135 6.04 7.58 11.64
N LEU A 136 7.25 7.58 12.19
CA LEU A 136 8.39 6.85 11.63
C LEU A 136 8.17 5.33 11.64
N TYR A 137 7.72 4.77 12.77
CA TYR A 137 7.39 3.35 12.86
C TYR A 137 6.26 2.96 11.91
N TYR A 138 5.26 3.82 11.75
CA TYR A 138 4.16 3.62 10.82
C TYR A 138 4.66 3.49 9.37
N TRP A 139 5.47 4.44 8.90
CA TRP A 139 5.98 4.40 7.53
C TRP A 139 6.97 3.26 7.30
N LEU A 140 7.77 2.89 8.31
CA LEU A 140 8.63 1.72 8.24
C LEU A 140 7.81 0.42 8.15
N ALA A 141 6.79 0.28 9.00
CA ALA A 141 5.89 -0.87 8.96
C ALA A 141 5.16 -0.96 7.61
N PHE A 142 4.76 0.17 7.03
CA PHE A 142 4.14 0.23 5.72
C PHE A 142 5.08 -0.19 4.60
N LEU A 143 6.34 0.27 4.62
CA LEU A 143 7.32 -0.15 3.64
C LEU A 143 7.52 -1.67 3.68
N VAL A 144 7.76 -2.23 4.87
CA VAL A 144 7.96 -3.68 5.04
C VAL A 144 6.70 -4.47 4.65
N ALA A 145 5.51 -4.00 5.05
CA ALA A 145 4.25 -4.64 4.68
C ALA A 145 3.98 -4.56 3.16
N ASN A 146 4.39 -3.46 2.50
CA ASN A 146 4.27 -3.33 1.06
C ASN A 146 5.18 -4.30 0.32
N THR A 147 6.42 -4.47 0.78
CA THR A 147 7.36 -5.48 0.27
C THR A 147 6.81 -6.88 0.49
N LEU A 148 6.39 -7.21 1.72
CA LEU A 148 5.80 -8.51 2.05
C LEU A 148 4.58 -8.81 1.18
N GLY A 149 3.71 -7.82 0.96
CA GLY A 149 2.49 -8.03 0.20
C GLY A 149 2.75 -8.32 -1.27
N THR A 150 3.79 -7.74 -1.89
CA THR A 150 4.25 -8.15 -3.23
C THR A 150 4.77 -9.59 -3.18
N ALA A 151 5.72 -9.89 -2.29
CA ALA A 151 6.29 -11.24 -2.17
C ALA A 151 5.20 -12.31 -2.00
N ALA A 152 4.19 -12.04 -1.17
CA ALA A 152 3.09 -12.95 -0.90
C ALA A 152 2.12 -13.08 -2.09
N GLY A 153 1.89 -11.99 -2.83
CA GLY A 153 1.08 -12.00 -4.05
C GLY A 153 1.73 -12.86 -5.13
N ASP A 154 3.01 -12.64 -5.37
CA ASP A 154 3.80 -13.36 -6.37
C ASP A 154 4.07 -14.80 -5.94
N PHE A 155 4.23 -15.05 -4.64
CA PHE A 155 4.27 -16.42 -4.10
C PHE A 155 2.99 -17.18 -4.45
N LEU A 156 1.83 -16.55 -4.26
CA LEU A 156 0.53 -17.15 -4.57
C LEU A 156 0.39 -17.40 -6.08
N ALA A 157 0.76 -16.42 -6.91
CA ALA A 157 0.57 -16.50 -8.36
C ALA A 157 1.60 -17.42 -9.05
N ASP A 158 2.88 -17.20 -8.81
CA ASP A 158 3.98 -17.86 -9.53
C ASP A 158 4.44 -19.13 -8.82
N SER A 159 4.75 -19.05 -7.52
CA SER A 159 5.38 -20.18 -6.81
C SER A 159 4.40 -21.32 -6.50
N LEU A 160 3.12 -21.00 -6.29
CA LEU A 160 2.06 -22.01 -6.14
C LEU A 160 1.36 -22.33 -7.47
N GLU A 161 1.80 -21.74 -8.59
CA GLU A 161 1.25 -21.95 -9.93
C GLU A 161 -0.28 -21.71 -10.03
N ILE A 162 -0.84 -20.91 -9.12
CA ILE A 162 -2.27 -20.56 -9.12
C ILE A 162 -2.57 -19.60 -10.28
N GLY A 163 -1.60 -18.80 -10.67
CA GLY A 163 -1.69 -17.78 -11.72
C GLY A 163 -2.27 -16.45 -11.22
N PHE A 164 -1.94 -15.36 -11.91
CA PHE A 164 -2.31 -14.00 -11.50
C PHE A 164 -3.82 -13.79 -11.41
N LEU A 165 -4.61 -14.31 -12.38
CA LEU A 165 -6.06 -14.16 -12.39
C LEU A 165 -6.71 -14.82 -11.17
N ASN A 166 -6.42 -16.09 -10.93
CA ASN A 166 -7.03 -16.84 -9.83
C ASN A 166 -6.57 -16.28 -8.48
N SER A 167 -5.30 -15.88 -8.36
CA SER A 167 -4.76 -15.23 -7.17
C SER A 167 -5.49 -13.91 -6.87
N ALA A 168 -5.64 -13.05 -7.87
CA ALA A 168 -6.37 -11.80 -7.75
C ALA A 168 -7.85 -12.03 -7.38
N LEU A 169 -8.51 -13.04 -7.98
CA LEU A 169 -9.90 -13.40 -7.67
C LEU A 169 -10.07 -13.94 -6.24
N ILE A 170 -9.15 -14.79 -5.76
CA ILE A 170 -9.17 -15.29 -4.38
C ILE A 170 -9.06 -14.12 -3.41
N ILE A 171 -8.07 -13.24 -3.61
CA ILE A 171 -7.85 -12.11 -2.71
C ILE A 171 -9.01 -11.11 -2.78
N ALA A 172 -9.54 -10.84 -3.99
CA ALA A 172 -10.74 -10.01 -4.16
C ALA A 172 -11.96 -10.60 -3.45
N GLY A 173 -12.16 -11.92 -3.55
CA GLY A 173 -13.21 -12.65 -2.83
C GLY A 173 -13.10 -12.48 -1.32
N LEU A 174 -11.88 -12.54 -0.76
CA LEU A 174 -11.63 -12.28 0.66
C LEU A 174 -11.91 -10.83 1.05
N LEU A 175 -11.57 -9.84 0.20
CA LEU A 175 -11.89 -8.43 0.42
C LEU A 175 -13.41 -8.17 0.40
N ILE A 176 -14.13 -8.80 -0.53
CA ILE A 176 -15.59 -8.75 -0.61
C ILE A 176 -16.20 -9.41 0.64
N ALA A 177 -15.69 -10.57 1.06
CA ALA A 177 -16.13 -11.23 2.28
C ALA A 177 -15.93 -10.34 3.51
N CYS A 178 -14.81 -9.61 3.61
CA CYS A 178 -14.59 -8.65 4.69
C CYS A 178 -15.63 -7.52 4.68
N SER A 179 -15.98 -7.04 3.49
CA SER A 179 -16.98 -5.99 3.32
C SER A 179 -18.37 -6.51 3.72
N ILE A 180 -18.74 -7.73 3.32
CA ILE A 180 -20.00 -8.37 3.74
C ILE A 180 -20.03 -8.56 5.25
N LEU A 181 -18.96 -9.11 5.85
CA LEU A 181 -18.89 -9.30 7.30
C LEU A 181 -19.02 -7.97 8.04
N TYR A 182 -18.42 -6.90 7.51
CA TYR A 182 -18.50 -5.56 8.11
C TYR A 182 -19.94 -5.01 8.14
N PHE A 183 -20.72 -5.22 7.07
CA PHE A 183 -22.08 -4.70 6.99
C PHE A 183 -23.16 -5.59 7.62
N TYR A 184 -22.92 -6.91 7.66
CA TYR A 184 -23.96 -7.89 8.03
C TYR A 184 -23.69 -8.65 9.34
N THR A 185 -22.54 -8.47 9.98
CA THR A 185 -22.19 -9.21 11.22
C THR A 185 -21.70 -8.29 12.34
N LYS A 186 -21.49 -8.88 13.53
CA LYS A 186 -20.93 -8.22 14.71
C LYS A 186 -19.42 -8.46 14.88
N VAL A 187 -18.74 -8.94 13.84
CA VAL A 187 -17.29 -9.14 13.85
C VAL A 187 -16.62 -7.77 14.07
N SER A 188 -15.51 -7.76 14.83
CA SER A 188 -14.79 -6.52 15.14
C SER A 188 -14.40 -5.77 13.88
N SER A 189 -14.89 -4.53 13.72
CA SER A 189 -14.55 -3.65 12.61
C SER A 189 -13.05 -3.41 12.50
N LEU A 190 -12.34 -3.37 13.65
CA LEU A 190 -10.89 -3.23 13.70
C LEU A 190 -10.18 -4.45 13.09
N LEU A 191 -10.66 -5.66 13.38
CA LEU A 191 -10.07 -6.89 12.82
C LEU A 191 -10.31 -6.96 11.31
N LEU A 192 -11.53 -6.68 10.86
CA LEU A 192 -11.86 -6.66 9.43
C LEU A 192 -11.08 -5.59 8.68
N PHE A 193 -10.87 -4.42 9.29
CA PHE A 193 -10.03 -3.36 8.75
C PHE A 193 -8.60 -3.87 8.51
N TRP A 194 -7.96 -4.43 9.52
CA TRP A 194 -6.58 -4.91 9.41
C TRP A 194 -6.45 -6.02 8.38
N PHE A 195 -7.41 -6.94 8.35
CA PHE A 195 -7.41 -8.03 7.37
C PHE A 195 -7.53 -7.49 5.95
N ALA A 196 -8.52 -6.63 5.69
CA ALA A 196 -8.65 -5.98 4.38
C ALA A 196 -7.43 -5.11 4.05
N PHE A 197 -6.89 -4.41 5.04
CA PHE A 197 -5.72 -3.56 4.89
C PHE A 197 -4.51 -4.37 4.41
N VAL A 198 -4.25 -5.52 5.02
CA VAL A 198 -3.14 -6.41 4.62
C VAL A 198 -3.41 -7.01 3.24
N LEU A 199 -4.62 -7.49 2.96
CA LEU A 199 -4.98 -8.14 1.69
C LEU A 199 -4.92 -7.23 0.47
N THR A 200 -5.18 -5.93 0.63
CA THR A 200 -5.14 -5.00 -0.52
C THR A 200 -3.78 -4.94 -1.21
N ARG A 201 -2.68 -5.24 -0.50
CA ARG A 201 -1.36 -5.19 -1.12
C ARG A 201 -1.07 -6.39 -2.02
N PRO A 202 -1.19 -7.66 -1.57
CA PRO A 202 -1.14 -8.83 -2.45
C PRO A 202 -2.15 -8.74 -3.60
N PHE A 203 -3.35 -8.18 -3.35
CA PHE A 203 -4.30 -7.91 -4.42
C PHE A 203 -3.72 -6.94 -5.45
N GLY A 204 -3.14 -5.83 -5.00
CA GLY A 204 -2.55 -4.83 -5.88
C GLY A 204 -1.43 -5.40 -6.75
N ALA A 205 -0.57 -6.26 -6.18
CA ALA A 205 0.50 -6.95 -6.91
C ALA A 205 -0.06 -7.92 -7.96
N THR A 206 -0.84 -8.91 -7.52
CA THR A 206 -1.42 -9.92 -8.43
C THR A 206 -2.32 -9.33 -9.51
N PHE A 207 -3.09 -8.29 -9.19
CA PHE A 207 -3.92 -7.59 -10.17
C PHE A 207 -3.10 -6.70 -11.11
N GLY A 208 -2.02 -6.07 -10.60
CA GLY A 208 -1.08 -5.32 -11.43
C GLY A 208 -0.44 -6.21 -12.47
N ASP A 209 0.10 -7.35 -12.03
CA ASP A 209 0.76 -8.33 -12.89
C ASP A 209 -0.21 -9.01 -13.86
N LEU A 210 -1.43 -9.30 -13.43
CA LEU A 210 -2.50 -9.74 -14.34
C LEU A 210 -2.68 -8.76 -15.50
N LEU A 211 -2.58 -7.45 -15.27
CA LEU A 211 -2.76 -6.46 -16.32
C LEU A 211 -1.52 -6.28 -17.19
N THR A 212 -0.31 -6.32 -16.60
CA THR A 212 0.94 -5.95 -17.27
C THR A 212 1.64 -7.10 -17.96
N LYS A 213 1.69 -8.29 -17.35
CA LYS A 213 2.45 -9.45 -17.87
C LYS A 213 1.83 -9.99 -19.15
N SER A 214 2.63 -10.68 -19.95
CA SER A 214 2.17 -11.25 -21.23
C SER A 214 1.21 -12.43 -21.01
N PRO A 215 0.37 -12.76 -22.01
CA PRO A 215 -0.49 -13.95 -21.96
C PRO A 215 0.25 -15.27 -21.69
N GLU A 216 1.50 -15.37 -22.16
CA GLU A 216 2.37 -16.53 -21.91
C GLU A 216 2.73 -16.68 -20.42
N HIS A 217 2.75 -15.57 -19.67
CA HIS A 217 3.00 -15.54 -18.24
C HIS A 217 1.69 -15.37 -17.43
N GLY A 218 0.53 -15.60 -18.04
CA GLY A 218 -0.77 -15.54 -17.35
C GLY A 218 -1.36 -14.14 -17.15
N GLY A 219 -0.82 -13.12 -17.83
CA GLY A 219 -1.35 -11.75 -17.82
C GLY A 219 -2.12 -11.36 -19.10
N VAL A 220 -2.68 -10.15 -19.13
CA VAL A 220 -3.48 -9.61 -20.24
C VAL A 220 -2.60 -8.91 -21.30
N GLY A 221 -1.40 -8.49 -20.93
CA GLY A 221 -0.44 -7.86 -21.84
C GLY A 221 -0.73 -6.38 -22.15
N LEU A 222 -1.39 -5.64 -21.24
CA LEU A 222 -1.58 -4.19 -21.42
C LEU A 222 -0.26 -3.41 -21.37
N GLY A 223 0.75 -3.98 -20.72
CA GLY A 223 2.04 -3.35 -20.48
C GLY A 223 2.03 -2.40 -19.29
N THR A 224 3.21 -2.19 -18.73
CA THR A 224 3.45 -1.44 -17.49
C THR A 224 3.12 0.05 -17.61
N ILE A 225 3.40 0.67 -18.76
CA ILE A 225 3.18 2.10 -19.00
C ILE A 225 1.69 2.43 -19.00
N SER A 226 0.89 1.66 -19.75
CA SER A 226 -0.56 1.92 -19.87
C SER A 226 -1.28 1.65 -18.55
N ALA A 227 -0.93 0.56 -17.86
CA ALA A 227 -1.48 0.21 -16.56
C ALA A 227 -1.10 1.27 -15.49
N SER A 228 0.17 1.69 -15.44
CA SER A 228 0.62 2.74 -14.52
C SER A 228 -0.06 4.08 -14.80
N ALA A 229 -0.24 4.46 -16.07
CA ALA A 229 -0.97 5.66 -16.42
C ALA A 229 -2.43 5.60 -15.97
N PHE A 230 -3.10 4.46 -16.16
CA PHE A 230 -4.49 4.25 -15.75
C PHE A 230 -4.66 4.40 -14.22
N PHE A 231 -3.86 3.70 -13.43
CA PHE A 231 -3.93 3.82 -11.96
C PHE A 231 -3.45 5.18 -11.46
N GLY A 232 -2.49 5.81 -12.15
CA GLY A 232 -2.08 7.19 -11.90
C GLY A 232 -3.25 8.18 -12.06
N VAL A 233 -4.06 8.04 -13.11
CA VAL A 233 -5.27 8.87 -13.31
C VAL A 233 -6.29 8.61 -12.20
N ILE A 234 -6.56 7.36 -11.84
CA ILE A 234 -7.49 7.02 -10.73
C ILE A 234 -7.01 7.67 -9.43
N LEU A 235 -5.71 7.57 -9.14
CA LEU A 235 -5.12 8.15 -7.94
C LEU A 235 -5.25 9.68 -7.93
N ILE A 236 -4.98 10.36 -9.05
CA ILE A 236 -5.14 11.81 -9.17
C ILE A 236 -6.61 12.22 -8.96
N VAL A 237 -7.56 11.54 -9.61
CA VAL A 237 -9.00 11.84 -9.47
C VAL A 237 -9.47 11.61 -8.04
N GLY A 238 -9.08 10.49 -7.43
CA GLY A 238 -9.41 10.16 -6.05
C GLY A 238 -8.83 11.18 -5.07
N LEU A 239 -7.57 11.57 -5.26
CA LEU A 239 -6.89 12.57 -4.45
C LEU A 239 -7.57 13.95 -4.55
N ILE A 240 -7.97 14.39 -5.75
CA ILE A 240 -8.74 15.63 -5.91
C ILE A 240 -10.05 15.55 -5.13
N GLY A 241 -10.73 14.40 -5.18
CA GLY A 241 -11.93 14.13 -4.39
C GLY A 241 -11.69 14.26 -2.88
N GLU A 242 -10.61 13.67 -2.38
CA GLU A 242 -10.28 13.71 -0.96
C GLU A 242 -9.87 15.09 -0.49
N ILE A 243 -9.04 15.82 -1.27
CA ILE A 243 -8.67 17.20 -0.95
C ILE A 243 -9.92 18.09 -0.86
N LYS A 244 -10.90 17.91 -1.75
CA LYS A 244 -12.17 18.64 -1.68
C LYS A 244 -12.96 18.28 -0.42
N ALA A 245 -13.03 16.99 -0.07
CA ALA A 245 -13.72 16.54 1.14
C ALA A 245 -13.08 17.10 2.41
N GLU A 246 -11.75 17.16 2.47
CA GLU A 246 -11.03 17.65 3.64
C GLU A 246 -11.15 19.17 3.78
N ARG A 247 -11.05 19.93 2.68
CA ARG A 247 -11.31 21.38 2.68
C ARG A 247 -12.74 21.73 3.13
N SER A 248 -13.73 20.94 2.72
CA SER A 248 -15.12 21.15 3.14
C SER A 248 -15.31 20.97 4.66
N LYS A 249 -14.61 20.01 5.27
CA LYS A 249 -14.64 19.82 6.73
C LYS A 249 -14.02 20.99 7.47
N ASP A 250 -12.89 21.51 6.97
CA ASP A 250 -12.23 22.66 7.58
C ASP A 250 -13.09 23.93 7.47
N ALA A 251 -13.76 24.14 6.33
CA ALA A 251 -14.70 25.24 6.15
C ALA A 251 -15.89 25.15 7.12
N ASN A 252 -16.49 23.97 7.27
CA ASN A 252 -17.60 23.76 8.20
C ASN A 252 -17.19 23.93 9.68
N LYS A 253 -15.93 23.67 10.05
CA LYS A 253 -15.42 23.91 11.41
C LYS A 253 -15.20 25.39 11.74
N LEU A 254 -14.99 26.24 10.74
CA LEU A 254 -14.81 27.69 10.92
C LEU A 254 -16.13 28.47 10.94
N ALA A 255 -17.23 27.83 10.54
CA ALA A 255 -18.56 28.41 10.47
C ALA A 255 -19.40 28.30 11.77
N PHE A 256 -18.82 27.71 12.82
CA PHE A 256 -19.39 27.59 14.18
C PHE A 256 -18.41 28.16 15.21
#